data_AF-A0A3B0VWV8-F1
#
_entry.id   AF-A0A3B0VWV8-F1
#
_cell.length_a   1.000
_cell.length_b   1.000
_cell.length_c   1.000
_cell.angle_alpha   90.00
_cell.angle_beta   90.00
_cell.angle_gamma   90.00
#
_symmetry.space_group_name_H-M   'P 1'
#
loop_
_entity.id
_entity.type
_entity.pdbx_description
1 polymer ?
#
loop_
_entity_poly.entity_id
_entity_poly.type
_entity_poly.pdbx_seq_one_letter_code
_entity_poly.pdbx_strand_id
1 'polypeptide(L)'
;MADIVFVLSQNILPIFIVAAFGFALQRWIGVEKRPLSTIVLNVLSPSLVFSSLVSSKLPGDEIVSLALFTVFNVLLMGGVAYTAARLLRLKRSETIALM
;
A
#
# COMPACT_ATOMS: atom_id res chain seq x y z
N MET A 1 25.70 0.67 8.69
CA MET A 1 25.67 0.08 7.32
C MET A 1 24.99 -1.29 7.29
N ALA A 2 25.08 -2.10 8.35
CA ALA A 2 24.34 -3.37 8.46
C ALA A 2 22.81 -3.19 8.44
N ASP A 3 22.31 -2.09 9.02
CA ASP A 3 20.86 -1.85 9.14
C ASP A 3 20.16 -1.62 7.80
N ILE A 4 20.85 -0.98 6.84
CA ILE A 4 20.30 -0.72 5.51
C ILE A 4 20.13 -2.05 4.76
N VAL A 5 21.15 -2.91 4.83
CA VAL A 5 21.13 -4.25 4.20
C VAL A 5 20.06 -5.13 4.86
N PHE A 6 19.86 -4.99 6.18
CA PHE A 6 18.83 -5.70 6.93
C PHE A 6 17.41 -5.28 6.51
N VAL A 7 17.13 -3.97 6.43
CA VAL A 7 15.83 -3.45 5.97
C VAL A 7 15.57 -3.84 4.50
N LEU A 8 16.59 -3.78 3.64
CA LEU A 8 16.49 -4.22 2.25
C LEU A 8 16.13 -5.70 2.14
N SER A 9 16.77 -6.54 2.96
CA SER A 9 16.54 -7.99 2.91
C SER A 9 15.22 -8.41 3.57
N GLN A 10 14.77 -7.73 4.63
CA GLN A 10 13.55 -8.11 5.32
C GLN A 10 12.28 -7.53 4.69
N ASN A 11 12.33 -6.31 4.16
CA ASN A 11 11.12 -5.65 3.65
C ASN A 11 11.07 -5.67 2.13
N ILE A 12 12.18 -5.31 1.49
CA ILE A 12 12.19 -5.08 0.05
C ILE A 12 12.33 -6.40 -0.72
N LEU A 13 13.25 -7.28 -0.30
CA LEU A 13 13.47 -8.56 -0.96
C LEU A 13 12.20 -9.43 -1.05
N PRO A 14 11.37 -9.58 0.01
CA PRO A 14 10.14 -10.36 -0.09
C PRO A 14 9.12 -9.75 -1.06
N ILE A 15 8.99 -8.43 -1.09
CA ILE A 15 8.09 -7.73 -2.04
C ILE A 15 8.53 -8.03 -3.49
N PHE A 16 9.83 -7.97 -3.76
CA PHE A 16 10.37 -8.32 -5.09
C PHE A 16 10.16 -9.79 -5.44
N ILE A 17 10.31 -10.70 -4.48
CA ILE A 17 10.05 -12.12 -4.69
C ILE A 17 8.58 -12.32 -5.07
N VAL A 18 7.64 -11.75 -4.32
CA VAL A 18 6.19 -11.86 -4.61
C VAL A 18 5.88 -11.28 -5.99
N ALA A 19 6.46 -10.12 -6.35
CA ALA A 19 6.28 -9.52 -7.66
C ALA A 19 6.84 -10.41 -8.80
N ALA A 20 8.01 -11.01 -8.59
CA ALA A 20 8.63 -11.92 -9.55
C ALA A 20 7.79 -13.20 -9.75
N PHE A 21 7.23 -13.75 -8.67
CA PHE A 21 6.29 -14.87 -8.75
C PHE A 21 5.02 -14.48 -9.51
N GLY A 22 4.44 -13.30 -9.24
CA GLY A 22 3.29 -12.79 -10.00
C GLY A 22 3.58 -12.66 -11.49
N PHE A 23 4.77 -12.19 -11.86
CA PHE A 23 5.23 -12.12 -13.24
C PHE A 23 5.42 -13.51 -13.87
N ALA A 24 6.10 -14.42 -13.19
CA ALA A 24 6.32 -15.79 -13.66
C ALA A 24 4.99 -16.53 -13.84
N LEU A 25 4.06 -16.35 -12.90
CA LEU A 25 2.71 -16.92 -12.94
C LEU A 25 1.92 -16.40 -14.15
N GLN A 26 1.97 -15.09 -14.41
CA GLN A 26 1.36 -14.52 -15.61
C GLN A 26 2.04 -15.07 -16.88
N ARG A 27 3.36 -15.21 -16.88
CA ARG A 27 4.15 -15.65 -18.05
C ARG A 27 3.95 -17.12 -18.39
N TRP A 28 3.81 -17.99 -17.40
CA TRP A 28 3.72 -19.46 -17.60
C TRP A 28 2.29 -19.98 -17.62
N ILE A 29 1.42 -19.45 -16.77
CA ILE A 29 0.04 -19.96 -16.61
C ILE A 29 -0.97 -19.07 -17.34
N GLY A 30 -0.59 -17.85 -17.75
CA GLY A 30 -1.47 -16.95 -18.48
C GLY A 30 -2.60 -16.40 -17.61
N VAL A 31 -2.41 -16.33 -16.29
CA VAL A 31 -3.44 -15.88 -15.35
C VAL A 31 -3.93 -14.48 -15.71
N GLU A 32 -5.24 -14.34 -15.86
CA GLU A 32 -5.85 -13.04 -16.09
C GLU A 32 -5.72 -12.15 -14.85
N LYS A 33 -5.23 -10.93 -15.04
CA LYS A 33 -5.03 -9.97 -13.95
C LYS A 33 -6.34 -9.56 -13.28
N ARG A 34 -7.44 -9.55 -14.03
CA ARG A 34 -8.72 -8.97 -13.61
C ARG A 34 -9.41 -9.79 -12.52
N PRO A 35 -9.62 -11.11 -12.65
CA PRO A 35 -10.18 -11.92 -11.56
C PRO A 35 -9.30 -11.90 -10.30
N LEU A 36 -7.98 -11.96 -10.46
CA LEU A 36 -7.05 -11.96 -9.34
C LEU A 36 -7.13 -10.63 -8.57
N SER A 37 -7.12 -9.50 -9.27
CA SER A 37 -7.28 -8.18 -8.66
C SER A 37 -8.64 -8.05 -7.95
N THR A 38 -9.72 -8.57 -8.54
CA THR A 38 -11.04 -8.57 -7.89
C THR A 38 -11.03 -9.36 -6.58
N ILE A 39 -10.43 -10.56 -6.55
CA ILE A 39 -10.37 -11.38 -5.33
C ILE A 39 -9.48 -10.70 -4.28
N VAL A 40 -8.32 -10.19 -4.67
CA VAL A 40 -7.41 -9.50 -3.75
C VAL A 40 -8.11 -8.29 -3.12
N LEU A 41 -8.70 -7.41 -3.93
CA LEU A 41 -9.28 -6.17 -3.45
C LEU A 41 -10.62 -6.35 -2.72
N ASN A 42 -11.46 -7.29 -3.16
CA ASN A 42 -12.81 -7.46 -2.57
C ASN A 42 -12.87 -8.49 -1.47
N VAL A 43 -11.92 -9.43 -1.38
CA VAL A 43 -11.96 -10.53 -0.41
C VAL A 43 -10.75 -10.47 0.53
N LEU A 44 -9.54 -10.44 -0.03
CA LEU A 44 -8.32 -10.48 0.80
C LEU A 44 -8.10 -9.18 1.56
N SER A 45 -8.32 -8.02 0.95
CA SER A 45 -8.17 -6.72 1.62
C SER A 45 -9.11 -6.58 2.83
N PRO A 46 -10.43 -6.84 2.74
CA PRO A 46 -11.30 -6.85 3.92
C PRO A 46 -10.89 -7.88 4.98
N SER A 47 -10.46 -9.07 4.56
CA SER A 47 -10.00 -10.12 5.48
C SER A 47 -8.75 -9.70 6.26
N LEU A 48 -7.81 -9.04 5.58
CA LEU A 48 -6.60 -8.48 6.20
C LEU A 48 -6.95 -7.37 7.19
N VAL A 49 -7.87 -6.47 6.82
CA VAL A 49 -8.32 -5.42 7.73
C VAL A 49 -8.97 -6.05 8.96
N PHE A 50 -9.88 -7.01 8.79
CA PHE A 50 -10.53 -7.70 9.89
C PHE A 50 -9.53 -8.45 10.79
N SER A 51 -8.59 -9.19 10.20
CA SER A 51 -7.53 -9.88 10.96
C SER A 51 -6.63 -8.90 11.72
N SER A 52 -6.32 -7.76 11.11
CA SER A 52 -5.55 -6.69 11.75
C SER A 52 -6.32 -6.07 12.92
N LEU A 53 -7.63 -5.84 12.76
CA LEU A 53 -8.50 -5.29 13.81
C LEU A 53 -8.67 -6.26 15.00
N VAL A 54 -8.87 -7.56 14.73
CA VAL A 54 -9.09 -8.56 15.79
C VAL A 54 -7.80 -8.93 16.53
N SER A 55 -6.64 -8.94 15.85
CA SER A 55 -5.36 -9.19 16.53
C SER A 55 -4.81 -7.97 17.26
N SER A 56 -5.28 -6.76 16.93
CA SER A 56 -4.90 -5.53 17.60
C SER A 56 -5.51 -5.47 19.01
N LYS A 57 -4.71 -5.78 20.03
CA LYS A 57 -5.04 -5.59 21.45
C LYS A 57 -4.89 -4.12 21.88
N LEU A 58 -5.44 -3.19 21.12
CA LEU A 58 -5.37 -1.76 21.44
C LEU A 58 -6.62 -1.36 22.23
N PRO A 59 -6.51 -0.66 23.37
CA PRO A 59 -7.66 -0.08 24.06
C PRO A 59 -8.37 0.93 23.12
N GLY A 60 -9.70 1.03 23.25
CA GLY A 60 -10.54 1.71 22.25
C GLY A 60 -10.24 3.20 22.04
N ASP A 61 -9.62 3.86 23.03
CA ASP A 61 -9.16 5.25 22.95
C ASP A 61 -7.91 5.40 22.07
N GLU A 62 -6.96 4.48 22.16
CA GLU A 62 -5.77 4.44 21.30
C GLU A 62 -6.14 4.21 19.84
N ILE A 63 -7.18 3.40 19.57
CA ILE A 63 -7.67 3.16 18.20
C ILE A 63 -8.17 4.46 17.55
N VAL A 64 -8.92 5.28 18.29
CA VAL A 64 -9.43 6.56 17.78
C VAL A 64 -8.29 7.53 17.51
N SER A 65 -7.31 7.61 18.42
CA SER A 65 -6.12 8.46 18.26
C SER A 65 -5.29 8.03 17.05
N LEU A 66 -5.07 6.73 16.88
CA LEU A 66 -4.35 6.16 15.74
C LEU A 66 -5.09 6.37 14.42
N ALA A 67 -6.41 6.23 14.41
CA ALA A 67 -7.24 6.50 13.24
C ALA A 67 -7.14 7.98 12.83
N LEU A 68 -7.29 8.91 13.79
CA LEU A 68 -7.13 10.34 13.54
C LEU A 68 -5.74 10.68 13.02
N PHE A 69 -4.69 10.13 13.64
CA PHE A 69 -3.31 10.30 13.18
C PHE A 69 -3.10 9.79 11.76
N THR A 70 -3.66 8.61 11.44
CA THR A 70 -3.57 8.02 10.10
C THR A 70 -4.28 8.89 9.06
N VAL A 71 -5.50 9.36 9.35
CA VAL A 71 -6.24 10.26 8.47
C VAL A 71 -5.48 11.56 8.26
N PHE A 72 -4.95 12.16 9.32
CA PHE A 72 -4.15 13.37 9.23
C PHE A 72 -2.89 13.16 8.38
N ASN A 73 -2.18 12.05 8.58
CA ASN A 73 -0.98 11.71 7.81
C ASN A 73 -1.29 11.51 6.32
N VAL A 74 -2.39 10.82 5.99
CA VAL A 74 -2.85 10.63 4.60
C VAL A 74 -3.21 11.98 3.97
N LEU A 75 -3.91 12.85 4.69
CA LEU A 75 -4.24 14.20 4.21
C LEU A 75 -3.00 15.05 4.00
N LEU A 76 -2.01 14.94 4.89
CA LEU A 76 -0.75 15.67 4.79
C LEU A 76 0.06 15.19 3.59
N MET A 77 0.21 13.87 3.40
CA MET A 77 0.86 13.31 2.21
C MET A 77 0.13 13.69 0.92
N GLY A 78 -1.20 13.62 0.88
CA GLY A 78 -1.99 14.06 -0.26
C GLY A 78 -1.84 15.57 -0.55
N GLY A 79 -1.76 16.39 0.51
CA GLY A 79 -1.47 17.82 0.40
C GLY A 79 -0.07 18.11 -0.16
N VAL A 80 0.95 17.37 0.30
CA VAL A 80 2.32 17.47 -0.23
C VAL A 80 2.34 17.04 -1.70
N ALA A 81 1.69 15.93 -2.04
CA ALA A 81 1.58 15.48 -3.43
C ALA A 81 0.87 16.51 -4.32
N TYR A 82 -0.21 17.12 -3.84
CA TYR A 82 -0.94 18.18 -4.57
C TYR A 82 -0.09 19.44 -4.78
N THR A 83 0.61 19.88 -3.73
CA THR A 83 1.47 21.07 -3.81
C THR A 83 2.66 20.82 -4.73
N ALA A 84 3.30 19.64 -4.65
CA ALA A 84 4.34 19.23 -5.58
C ALA A 84 3.83 19.18 -7.03
N ALA A 85 2.65 18.60 -7.26
CA ALA A 85 2.03 18.53 -8.58
C ALA A 85 1.73 19.93 -9.15
N ARG A 86 1.32 20.86 -8.30
CA ARG A 86 1.03 22.25 -8.67
C ARG A 86 2.31 23.05 -8.95
N LEU A 87 3.37 22.84 -8.18
CA LEU A 87 4.68 23.48 -8.38
C LEU A 87 5.35 22.99 -9.67
N LEU A 88 5.21 21.70 -10.00
CA LEU A 88 5.74 21.09 -11.22
C LEU A 88 4.88 21.34 -12.47
N ARG A 89 3.74 22.07 -12.35
CA ARG A 89 2.79 22.35 -13.45
C ARG A 89 2.37 21.09 -14.22
N LEU A 90 2.24 19.96 -13.52
CA LEU A 90 1.89 18.68 -14.10
C LEU A 90 0.46 18.73 -14.67
N LYS A 91 0.23 18.11 -15.83
CA LYS A 91 -1.10 18.10 -16.47
C LYS A 91 -2.07 17.34 -15.57
N ARG A 92 -3.38 17.60 -15.70
CA ARG A 92 -4.46 17.03 -14.86
C ARG A 92 -4.40 15.50 -14.72
N SER A 93 -3.88 14.79 -15.74
CA SER A 93 -3.69 13.34 -15.72
C SER A 93 -2.56 12.87 -14.80
N GLU A 94 -1.53 13.69 -14.60
CA GLU A 94 -0.35 13.37 -13.77
C GLU A 94 -0.60 13.76 -12.30
N THR A 95 -1.41 14.79 -12.05
CA THR A 95 -1.84 15.15 -10.69
C THR A 95 -2.69 14.05 -10.04
N ILE A 96 -3.55 13.38 -10.81
CA ILE A 96 -4.39 12.28 -10.32
C ILE A 96 -3.57 11.02 -10.03
N ALA A 97 -2.45 10.80 -10.73
CA ALA A 97 -1.58 9.66 -10.51
C ALA A 97 -0.68 9.81 -9.25
N LEU A 98 -0.53 11.04 -8.74
CA LEU A 98 0.29 11.36 -7.57
C LEU A 98 -0.50 11.43 -6.26
N MET A 99 -1.82 11.59 -6.33
CA MET A 99 -2.74 11.57 -5.19
C MET A 99 -3.17 10.15 -4.86
#